data_AF-A0A7S1QJM3-F1
#
_entry.id   AF-A0A7S1QJM3-F1
#
_cell.length_a   1.000
_cell.length_b   1.000
_cell.length_c   1.000
_cell.angle_alpha   90.00
_cell.angle_beta   90.00
_cell.angle_gamma   90.00
#
_symmetry.space_group_name_H-M   'P 1'
#
loop_
_entity.id
_entity.type
_entity.pdbx_description
1 polymer ?
#
loop_
_entity_poly.entity_id
_entity_poly.type
_entity_poly.pdbx_seq_one_letter_code
_entity_poly.pdbx_strand_id
1 'polypeptide(L)'
;PLERMATEVEVWTGRSAIASNVPALVKSKTHRRAGGPSDDDGLISSQVDDDGGSQYRIITTPSYLKGKLRDYQVEGVNWMLDLHRRCVNGILADEMGLGKTFQTISVVAYVKYTLGLA
;
A
#
# COMPACT_ATOMS: atom_id res chain seq x y z
N PRO A 1 -16.51 -15.72 13.56
CA PRO A 1 -16.23 -14.28 13.36
C PRO A 1 -15.19 -14.02 12.27
N LEU A 2 -14.01 -14.65 12.37
CA LEU A 2 -12.91 -14.48 11.41
C LEU A 2 -13.19 -15.13 10.05
N GLU A 3 -13.81 -16.31 10.03
CA GLU A 3 -14.28 -16.98 8.80
C GLU A 3 -15.21 -16.08 7.98
N ARG A 4 -16.19 -15.43 8.63
CA ARG A 4 -17.11 -14.50 7.94
C ARG A 4 -16.38 -13.32 7.33
N MET A 5 -15.37 -12.78 8.02
CA MET A 5 -14.55 -11.69 7.51
C MET A 5 -13.71 -12.14 6.31
N ALA A 6 -13.16 -13.35 6.34
CA ALA A 6 -12.44 -13.91 5.21
C ALA A 6 -13.37 -14.07 3.99
N THR A 7 -14.55 -14.66 4.17
CA THR A 7 -15.53 -14.83 3.07
C THR A 7 -16.00 -13.49 2.51
N GLU A 8 -16.20 -12.49 3.37
CA GLU A 8 -16.61 -11.14 2.95
C GLU A 8 -15.52 -10.44 2.13
N VAL A 9 -14.25 -10.62 2.51
CA VAL A 9 -13.09 -10.16 1.73
C VAL A 9 -13.00 -10.87 0.39
N GLU A 10 -13.24 -12.19 0.32
CA GLU A 10 -13.25 -12.94 -0.94
C GLU A 10 -14.35 -12.45 -1.89
N VAL A 11 -15.55 -12.21 -1.37
CA VAL A 11 -16.70 -11.69 -2.14
C VAL A 11 -16.41 -10.32 -2.73
N TRP A 12 -15.76 -9.44 -1.97
CA TRP A 12 -15.47 -8.07 -2.41
C TRP A 12 -14.23 -7.94 -3.29
N THR A 13 -13.22 -8.79 -3.10
CA THR A 13 -11.93 -8.67 -3.81
C THR A 13 -11.78 -9.67 -4.96
N GLY A 14 -12.72 -10.62 -5.09
CA GLY A 14 -12.65 -11.73 -6.05
C GLY A 14 -11.43 -12.64 -5.84
N ARG A 15 -10.73 -12.50 -4.71
CA ARG A 15 -9.45 -13.13 -4.41
C ARG A 15 -9.68 -14.08 -3.26
N SER A 16 -9.43 -15.37 -3.48
CA SER A 16 -9.53 -16.34 -2.38
C SER A 16 -8.45 -16.04 -1.35
N ALA A 17 -8.86 -15.85 -0.10
CA ALA A 17 -7.99 -15.54 1.03
C ALA A 17 -6.95 -16.65 1.30
N ILE A 18 -7.16 -17.84 0.71
CA ILE A 18 -6.30 -19.01 0.81
C ILE A 18 -5.44 -19.28 -0.43
N ALA A 19 -5.41 -18.39 -1.44
CA ALA A 19 -4.58 -18.58 -2.62
C ALA A 19 -3.08 -18.53 -2.24
N SER A 20 -2.44 -19.70 -2.26
CA SER A 20 -1.07 -19.97 -1.85
C SER A 20 0.03 -19.38 -2.74
N ASN A 21 -0.27 -18.41 -3.60
CA ASN A 21 0.75 -17.69 -4.35
C ASN A 21 1.07 -16.33 -3.72
N VAL A 22 1.26 -16.35 -2.41
CA VAL A 22 1.91 -15.29 -1.67
C VAL A 22 3.39 -15.34 -2.07
N PRO A 23 3.98 -14.34 -2.76
CA PRO A 23 5.43 -14.27 -2.83
C PRO A 23 5.95 -14.30 -1.39
N ALA A 24 6.89 -15.22 -1.15
CA ALA A 24 7.34 -15.62 0.17
C ALA A 24 7.43 -14.43 1.12
N LEU A 25 6.68 -14.51 2.23
CA LEU A 25 6.82 -13.64 3.40
C LEU A 25 8.31 -13.35 3.60
N VAL A 26 8.72 -12.11 3.32
CA VAL A 26 10.07 -11.64 3.62
C VAL A 26 10.30 -11.95 5.09
N LYS A 27 11.36 -12.72 5.37
CA LYS A 27 11.70 -13.12 6.73
C LYS A 27 12.05 -11.86 7.52
N SER A 28 11.09 -11.34 8.28
CA SER A 28 11.35 -10.32 9.29
C SER A 28 12.29 -10.92 10.34
N LYS A 29 13.55 -10.50 10.31
CA LYS A 29 14.52 -10.82 11.37
C LYS A 29 14.06 -10.09 12.64
N THR A 30 13.26 -10.77 13.46
CA THR A 30 12.91 -10.29 14.80
C THR A 30 14.20 -10.11 15.59
N HIS A 31 14.64 -8.87 15.78
CA HIS A 31 15.69 -8.53 16.71
C HIS A 31 15.16 -8.79 18.14
N ARG A 32 15.32 -10.03 18.62
CA ARG A 32 15.26 -10.31 20.06
C ARG A 32 16.41 -9.56 20.71
N ARG A 33 16.13 -8.41 21.34
CA ARG A 33 17.10 -7.70 22.17
C ARG A 33 17.31 -8.49 23.46
N ALA A 34 18.32 -9.35 23.48
CA ALA A 34 19.00 -9.72 24.72
C ALA A 34 20.02 -8.60 25.04
N GLY A 35 20.07 -8.15 26.28
CA GLY A 35 20.84 -6.99 26.71
C GLY A 35 22.36 -7.21 26.79
N GLY A 36 23.10 -6.10 26.79
CA GLY A 36 24.53 -6.02 27.09
C GLY A 36 25.29 -5.05 26.18
N PRO A 37 26.32 -4.33 26.67
CA PRO A 37 26.59 -2.93 26.33
C PRO A 37 27.75 -2.72 25.34
N SER A 38 28.04 -1.43 25.09
CA SER A 38 29.28 -0.83 24.58
C SER A 38 29.24 -0.33 23.13
N ASP A 39 29.23 0.99 23.05
CA ASP A 39 29.99 1.89 22.16
C ASP A 39 30.45 1.39 20.78
N ASP A 40 30.20 2.27 19.81
CA ASP A 40 30.86 2.44 18.51
C ASP A 40 30.48 1.55 17.31
N ASP A 41 30.31 2.26 16.19
CA ASP A 41 30.11 1.86 14.78
C ASP A 41 28.98 0.86 14.42
N GLY A 42 27.81 1.42 14.13
CA GLY A 42 26.74 0.73 13.42
C GLY A 42 26.09 1.62 12.37
N LEU A 43 26.79 1.81 11.24
CA LEU A 43 26.25 2.40 10.02
C LEU A 43 24.88 1.79 9.71
N ILE A 44 23.80 2.55 9.96
CA ILE A 44 22.47 2.21 9.45
C ILE A 44 22.56 2.40 7.94
N SER A 45 22.87 1.32 7.22
CA SER A 45 22.48 1.24 5.82
C SER A 45 20.95 1.19 5.86
N SER A 46 20.30 2.35 5.79
CA SER A 46 18.91 2.42 5.37
C SER A 46 18.90 1.81 3.98
N GLN A 47 18.69 0.50 3.92
CA GLN A 47 18.32 -0.21 2.70
C GLN A 47 17.01 0.44 2.29
N VAL A 48 17.12 1.49 1.48
CA VAL A 48 16.06 1.91 0.60
C VAL A 48 15.83 0.70 -0.27
N ASP A 49 14.77 -0.04 0.05
CA ASP A 49 14.28 -1.12 -0.80
C ASP A 49 13.97 -0.48 -2.16
N ASP A 50 14.94 -0.53 -3.08
CA ASP A 50 14.78 -0.19 -4.49
C ASP A 50 13.88 -1.27 -5.10
N ASP A 51 12.59 -1.20 -4.77
CA ASP A 51 11.55 -1.97 -5.44
C ASP A 51 11.44 -1.42 -6.86
N GLY A 52 12.08 -2.14 -7.78
CA GLY A 52 12.22 -1.79 -9.18
C GLY A 52 10.95 -1.21 -9.77
N GLY A 53 11.00 0.10 -10.04
CA GLY A 53 10.05 0.85 -10.84
C GLY A 53 8.57 0.55 -10.55
N SER A 54 7.98 1.25 -9.59
CA SER A 54 6.53 1.24 -9.38
C SER A 54 5.78 1.60 -10.68
N GLN A 55 5.35 0.57 -11.42
CA GLN A 55 4.62 0.71 -12.69
C GLN A 55 3.27 1.43 -12.55
N TYR A 56 2.77 1.72 -11.34
CA TYR A 56 1.52 2.48 -11.09
C TYR A 56 1.87 3.78 -10.39
N ARG A 57 2.75 4.58 -11.00
CA ARG A 57 3.07 5.92 -10.53
C ARG A 57 2.21 6.96 -11.25
N ILE A 58 1.29 7.55 -10.51
CA ILE A 58 0.56 8.74 -10.95
C ILE A 58 1.49 9.94 -10.70
N ILE A 59 1.81 10.68 -11.76
CA ILE A 59 2.60 11.93 -11.69
C ILE A 59 1.69 13.15 -11.68
N THR A 60 0.55 13.05 -12.35
CA THR A 60 -0.42 14.12 -12.55
C THR A 60 -1.82 13.55 -12.39
N THR A 61 -2.77 14.39 -11.99
CA THR A 61 -4.17 13.96 -11.85
C THR A 61 -4.69 13.45 -13.20
N PRO A 62 -5.17 12.20 -13.27
CA PRO A 62 -5.75 11.65 -14.48
C PRO A 62 -7.01 12.41 -14.94
N SER A 63 -7.23 12.47 -16.25
CA SER A 63 -8.32 13.26 -16.88
C SER A 63 -9.74 12.81 -16.50
N TYR A 64 -9.90 11.57 -16.05
CA TYR A 64 -11.19 11.04 -15.59
C TYR A 64 -11.59 11.52 -14.18
N LEU A 65 -10.67 12.15 -13.42
CA LEU A 65 -10.98 12.77 -12.14
C LEU A 65 -11.35 14.25 -12.35
N LYS A 66 -12.51 14.65 -11.85
CA LYS A 66 -12.92 16.06 -11.80
C LYS A 66 -12.26 16.74 -10.60
N GLY A 67 -11.12 17.38 -10.83
CA GLY A 67 -10.33 18.09 -9.81
C GLY A 67 -8.83 17.93 -10.05
N LYS A 68 -8.03 18.53 -9.17
CA LYS A 68 -6.56 18.36 -9.16
C LYS A 68 -6.11 17.86 -7.78
N LEU A 69 -5.41 16.73 -7.77
CA LEU A 69 -4.70 16.24 -6.61
C LEU A 69 -3.57 17.20 -6.26
N ARG A 70 -3.42 17.49 -4.97
CA ARG A 70 -2.24 18.18 -4.44
C ARG A 70 -1.07 17.20 -4.37
N ASP A 71 0.15 17.70 -4.35
CA ASP A 71 1.36 16.86 -4.45
C ASP A 71 1.41 15.79 -3.33
N TYR A 72 1.08 16.16 -2.09
CA TYR A 72 0.97 15.20 -0.98
C TYR A 72 -0.12 14.13 -1.18
N GLN A 73 -1.20 14.47 -1.89
CA GLN A 73 -2.27 13.51 -2.19
C GLN A 73 -1.84 12.53 -3.27
N VAL A 74 -1.01 12.98 -4.23
CA VAL A 74 -0.42 12.11 -5.25
C VAL A 74 0.48 11.07 -4.59
N GLU A 75 1.28 11.48 -3.59
CA GLU A 75 2.10 10.55 -2.80
C GLU A 75 1.25 9.53 -2.04
N GLY A 76 0.19 9.97 -1.34
CA GLY A 76 -0.72 9.06 -0.64
C GLY A 76 -1.44 8.08 -1.57
N VAL A 77 -1.83 8.53 -2.77
CA VAL A 77 -2.44 7.66 -3.80
C VAL A 77 -1.42 6.64 -4.33
N ASN A 78 -0.19 7.07 -4.64
CA ASN A 78 0.86 6.16 -5.09
C ASN A 78 1.19 5.11 -4.02
N TRP A 79 1.22 5.50 -2.75
CA TRP A 79 1.38 4.57 -1.63
C TRP A 79 0.25 3.54 -1.60
N MET A 80 -1.02 3.97 -1.66
CA MET A 80 -2.15 3.03 -1.69
C MET A 80 -2.15 2.09 -2.90
N LEU A 81 -1.73 2.56 -4.08
CA LEU A 81 -1.59 1.72 -5.27
C LEU A 81 -0.50 0.65 -5.08
N ASP A 82 0.57 1.00 -4.37
CA ASP A 82 1.65 0.08 -4.01
C ASP A 82 1.18 -0.99 -3.02
N LEU A 83 0.31 -0.63 -2.07
CA LEU A 83 -0.38 -1.61 -1.22
C LEU A 83 -1.29 -2.55 -2.02
N HIS A 84 -2.09 -1.99 -2.94
CA HIS A 84 -2.99 -2.79 -3.78
C HIS A 84 -2.23 -3.82 -4.62
N ARG A 85 -1.07 -3.46 -5.17
CA ARG A 85 -0.17 -4.40 -5.88
C ARG A 85 0.26 -5.56 -5.01
N ARG A 86 0.68 -5.26 -3.78
CA ARG A 86 1.17 -6.25 -2.80
C ARG A 86 0.06 -7.07 -2.18
N CYS A 87 -1.21 -6.79 -2.51
CA CYS A 87 -2.38 -7.41 -1.89
C CYS A 87 -2.39 -7.25 -0.35
N VAL A 88 -1.85 -6.12 0.14
CA VAL A 88 -1.80 -5.79 1.57
C VAL A 88 -2.75 -4.63 1.84
N ASN A 89 -3.48 -4.70 2.95
CA ASN A 89 -4.35 -3.61 3.39
C ASN A 89 -3.55 -2.56 4.16
N GLY A 90 -3.95 -1.30 4.07
CA GLY A 90 -3.33 -0.19 4.80
C GLY A 90 -4.35 0.73 5.42
N ILE A 91 -3.91 1.47 6.44
CA ILE A 91 -4.71 2.50 7.10
C ILE A 91 -4.12 3.85 6.73
N LEU A 92 -4.90 4.71 6.10
CA LEU A 92 -4.55 6.12 5.92
C LEU A 92 -4.77 6.87 7.23
N ALA A 93 -3.69 7.19 7.93
CA ALA A 93 -3.72 7.86 9.23
C ALA A 93 -3.37 9.36 9.15
N ASP A 94 -3.46 9.98 7.97
CA ASP A 94 -3.23 11.41 7.78
C ASP A 94 -4.16 12.27 8.65
N GLU A 95 -3.74 13.51 8.93
CA GLU A 95 -4.55 14.49 9.66
C GLU A 95 -5.95 14.68 9.02
N MET A 96 -6.94 15.02 9.86
CA MET A 96 -8.30 15.29 9.40
C MET A 96 -8.31 16.56 8.53
N GLY A 97 -9.06 16.54 7.42
CA GLY A 97 -9.14 17.68 6.49
C GLY A 97 -8.18 17.64 5.31
N LEU A 98 -7.22 16.70 5.25
CA LEU A 98 -6.28 16.55 4.13
C LEU A 98 -6.89 15.90 2.86
N GLY A 99 -8.20 15.63 2.88
CA GLY A 99 -8.92 15.09 1.73
C GLY A 99 -8.69 13.59 1.49
N LYS A 100 -8.58 12.78 2.56
CA LYS A 100 -8.47 11.30 2.48
C LYS A 100 -9.54 10.68 1.58
N THR A 101 -10.78 11.17 1.65
CA THR A 101 -11.87 10.71 0.77
C THR A 101 -11.54 10.87 -0.71
N PHE A 102 -10.97 12.01 -1.10
CA PHE A 102 -10.60 12.26 -2.49
C PHE A 102 -9.43 11.37 -2.94
N GLN A 103 -8.47 11.11 -2.04
CA GLN A 103 -7.40 10.15 -2.30
C GLN A 103 -7.97 8.73 -2.53
N THR A 104 -8.89 8.27 -1.68
CA THR A 104 -9.52 6.94 -1.82
C THR A 104 -10.31 6.83 -3.13
N ILE A 105 -11.10 7.85 -3.50
CA ILE A 105 -11.83 7.88 -4.78
C ILE A 105 -10.86 7.79 -5.95
N SER A 106 -9.72 8.49 -5.87
CA SER A 106 -8.70 8.48 -6.92
C SER A 106 -8.11 7.08 -7.14
N VAL A 107 -7.88 6.31 -6.07
CA VAL A 107 -7.42 4.91 -6.16
C VAL A 107 -8.47 4.02 -6.82
N VAL A 108 -9.73 4.10 -6.39
CA VAL A 108 -10.81 3.28 -6.97
C VAL A 108 -11.00 3.61 -8.45
N ALA A 109 -11.00 4.89 -8.80
CA ALA A 109 -11.08 5.33 -10.19
C ALA A 109 -9.89 4.82 -11.00
N TYR A 110 -8.67 4.87 -10.45
CA TYR A 110 -7.50 4.34 -11.10
C TYR A 110 -7.63 2.85 -11.40
N VAL A 111 -8.07 2.05 -10.42
CA VAL A 111 -8.29 0.61 -10.61
C VAL A 111 -9.37 0.34 -11.66
N LYS A 112 -10.48 1.08 -11.64
CA LYS A 112 -11.55 0.93 -12.63
C LYS A 112 -11.10 1.26 -14.05
N TYR A 113 -10.54 2.45 -14.26
CA TYR A 113 -10.25 2.97 -15.60
C TYR A 113 -8.90 2.50 -16.17
N THR A 114 -7.92 2.18 -15.32
CA THR A 114 -6.58 1.77 -15.76
C THR A 114 -6.42 0.26 -15.77
N LEU A 115 -6.98 -0.46 -14.79
CA LEU A 115 -6.87 -1.92 -14.70
C LEU A 115 -8.05 -2.68 -15.33
N GLY A 116 -9.06 -1.96 -15.83
CA GLY A 116 -10.14 -2.55 -16.62
C GLY A 116 -11.14 -3.40 -15.83
N LEU A 117 -11.25 -3.19 -14.51
CA LEU A 117 -12.30 -3.80 -13.70
C LEU A 117 -13.63 -3.06 -13.96
N ALA A 118 -14.42 -3.61 -14.87
CA ALA A 118 -15.73 -3.10 -15.30
C ALA A 118 -16.87 -3.84 -14.61
#